data_AF-A0A366J234-F1
#
_entry.id   AF-A0A366J234-F1
#
_cell.length_a   1.000
_cell.length_b   1.000
_cell.length_c   1.000
_cell.angle_alpha   90.00
_cell.angle_beta   90.00
_cell.angle_gamma   90.00
#
_symmetry.space_group_name_H-M   'P 1'
#
loop_
_entity.id
_entity.type
_entity.pdbx_description
1 polymer ?
#
loop_
_entity_poly.entity_id
_entity_poly.type
_entity_poly.pdbx_seq_one_letter_code
_entity_poly.pdbx_strand_id
1 'polypeptide(L)'
;MDNYFILIDKYIAPTVLVFFGALLGYFFTNRIENKRQKNLYKSLYEEIERLNRPLKYYFPILLEQFTNPKQKEIKGTRPINLRLLEEIVIALMPTRFSLNNDQMDFIHNLRIVTLFFEKNQGDRDDEACNKVTQDNLYLLNPLKTHELIISCIDLIVLLDRFSTKKRKFSLLDHISFNHKYKKTCELSGIEYNEETYQNIFSQLPQTIKDDMTP
;
A
#
# COMPACT_ATOMS: atom_id res chain seq x y z
N MET A 1 42.77 46.79 -36.60
CA MET A 1 41.50 46.04 -36.37
C MET A 1 41.75 44.63 -35.83
N ASP A 2 42.94 44.06 -36.03
CA ASP A 2 43.22 42.65 -35.70
C ASP A 2 43.26 42.33 -34.19
N ASN A 3 43.66 43.28 -33.34
CA ASN A 3 43.68 43.08 -31.89
C ASN A 3 42.29 42.87 -31.27
N TYR A 4 41.22 43.41 -31.87
CA TYR A 4 39.86 43.21 -31.38
C TYR A 4 39.34 41.82 -31.75
N PHE A 5 39.66 41.32 -32.95
CA PHE A 5 39.32 39.95 -33.35
C PHE A 5 40.02 38.91 -32.47
N ILE A 6 41.30 39.12 -32.16
CA ILE A 6 42.05 38.24 -31.24
C ILE A 6 41.42 38.23 -29.83
N LEU A 7 40.93 39.37 -29.35
CA LEU A 7 40.30 39.47 -28.02
C LEU A 7 38.92 38.78 -27.98
N ILE A 8 38.14 38.92 -29.06
CA ILE A 8 36.83 38.29 -29.19
C ILE A 8 36.97 36.76 -29.28
N ASP A 9 37.84 36.26 -30.16
CA ASP A 9 38.00 34.81 -30.37
C ASP A 9 38.70 34.11 -29.19
N LYS A 10 39.66 34.77 -28.53
CA LYS A 10 40.45 34.13 -27.47
C LYS A 10 39.79 34.18 -26.10
N TYR A 11 38.94 35.17 -25.84
CA TYR A 11 38.36 35.38 -24.50
C TYR A 11 36.83 35.42 -24.52
N ILE A 12 36.20 36.16 -25.44
CA ILE A 12 34.75 36.36 -25.40
C ILE A 12 34.00 35.11 -25.88
N ALA A 13 34.34 34.57 -27.06
CA ALA A 13 33.68 33.40 -27.61
C ALA A 13 33.78 32.16 -26.70
N PRO A 14 34.95 31.82 -26.11
CA PRO A 14 35.05 30.69 -25.18
C PRO A 14 34.24 30.89 -23.89
N THR A 15 34.26 32.09 -23.30
CA THR A 15 33.48 32.36 -22.08
C THR A 15 31.99 32.28 -22.33
N VAL A 16 31.53 32.81 -23.47
CA VAL A 16 30.13 32.70 -23.90
C VAL A 16 29.75 31.23 -24.13
N LEU A 17 30.58 30.44 -24.82
CA LEU A 17 30.35 29.01 -25.02
C LEU A 17 30.30 28.21 -23.72
N VAL A 18 31.20 28.49 -22.77
CA VAL A 18 31.19 27.86 -21.44
C VAL A 18 29.92 28.24 -20.68
N PHE A 19 29.52 29.51 -20.72
CA PHE A 19 28.30 29.96 -20.05
C PHE A 19 27.04 29.31 -20.65
N PHE A 20 26.91 29.31 -21.98
CA PHE A 20 25.80 28.65 -22.66
C PHE A 20 25.81 27.14 -22.46
N GLY A 21 26.99 26.50 -22.48
CA GLY A 21 27.15 25.08 -22.21
C GLY A 21 26.73 24.71 -20.78
N ALA A 22 27.13 25.52 -19.80
CA ALA A 22 26.72 25.34 -18.40
C ALA A 22 25.21 25.55 -18.23
N LEU A 23 24.63 26.56 -18.88
CA LEU A 23 23.20 26.86 -18.79
C LEU A 23 22.33 25.77 -19.45
N LEU A 24 22.75 25.28 -20.63
CA LEU A 24 22.12 24.14 -21.28
C LEU A 24 22.27 22.87 -20.46
N GLY A 25 23.48 22.60 -19.95
CA GLY A 25 23.76 21.44 -19.09
C GLY A 25 22.88 21.45 -17.83
N TYR A 26 22.76 22.60 -17.17
CA TYR A 26 21.85 22.79 -16.03
C TYR A 26 20.39 22.52 -16.41
N PHE A 27 19.92 23.10 -17.53
CA PHE A 27 18.55 22.92 -17.99
C PHE A 27 18.22 21.46 -18.31
N PHE A 28 19.10 20.76 -19.04
CA PHE A 28 18.93 19.34 -19.36
C PHE A 28 18.97 18.48 -18.10
N THR A 29 19.91 18.72 -17.20
CA THR A 29 20.02 17.99 -15.92
C THR A 29 18.75 18.14 -15.09
N ASN A 30 18.29 19.38 -14.89
CA ASN A 30 17.03 19.64 -14.19
C ASN A 30 15.83 18.96 -14.86
N ARG A 31 15.76 18.95 -16.19
CA ARG A 31 14.66 18.31 -16.92
C ARG A 31 14.66 16.79 -16.73
N ILE A 32 15.83 16.16 -16.80
CA ILE A 32 15.99 14.71 -16.59
C ILE A 32 15.64 14.34 -15.15
N GLU A 33 16.16 15.10 -14.18
CA GLU A 33 15.89 14.86 -12.76
C GLU A 33 14.38 14.99 -12.46
N ASN A 34 13.74 16.05 -12.97
CA ASN A 34 12.31 16.25 -12.83
C ASN A 34 11.48 15.12 -13.43
N LYS A 35 11.92 14.55 -14.57
CA LYS A 35 11.25 13.39 -15.19
C LYS A 35 11.44 12.15 -14.33
N ARG A 36 12.65 11.90 -13.81
CA ARG A 36 12.96 10.79 -12.91
C ARG A 36 12.09 10.84 -11.65
N GLN A 37 12.01 12.00 -10.99
CA GLN A 37 11.20 12.17 -9.78
C GLN A 37 9.70 11.92 -10.04
N LYS A 38 9.16 12.41 -11.17
CA LYS A 38 7.78 12.13 -11.58
C LYS A 38 7.53 10.64 -11.82
N ASN A 39 8.49 9.95 -12.44
CA ASN A 39 8.39 8.51 -12.68
C ASN A 39 8.42 7.72 -11.36
N LEU A 40 9.32 8.06 -10.43
CA LEU A 40 9.35 7.46 -9.09
C LEU A 40 8.01 7.65 -8.37
N TYR A 41 7.44 8.86 -8.46
CA TYR A 41 6.15 9.15 -7.86
C TYR A 41 5.01 8.34 -8.49
N LYS A 42 5.06 8.08 -9.81
CA LYS A 42 4.12 7.21 -10.49
C LYS A 42 4.27 5.75 -10.05
N SER A 43 5.51 5.26 -10.01
CA SER A 43 5.84 3.88 -9.59
C SER A 43 5.39 3.58 -8.17
N LEU A 44 5.42 4.56 -7.26
CA LEU A 44 4.86 4.42 -5.92
C LEU A 44 3.39 3.94 -5.97
N TYR A 45 2.55 4.63 -6.74
CA TYR A 45 1.12 4.29 -6.81
C TYR A 45 0.86 2.99 -7.56
N GLU A 46 1.66 2.70 -8.59
CA GLU A 46 1.60 1.41 -9.29
C GLU A 46 1.93 0.26 -8.34
N GLU A 47 2.90 0.45 -7.45
CA GLU A 47 3.27 -0.55 -6.45
C GLU A 47 2.18 -0.72 -5.38
N ILE A 48 1.62 0.38 -4.87
CA ILE A 48 0.47 0.35 -3.95
C ILE A 48 -0.73 -0.39 -4.58
N GLU A 49 -1.03 -0.14 -5.85
CA GLU A 49 -2.09 -0.85 -6.56
C GLU A 49 -1.77 -2.35 -6.71
N ARG A 50 -0.51 -2.68 -7.02
CA ARG A 50 -0.03 -4.06 -7.12
C ARG A 50 -0.17 -4.80 -5.78
N LEU A 51 0.13 -4.15 -4.65
CA LEU A 51 -0.05 -4.71 -3.31
C LEU A 51 -1.53 -4.93 -2.95
N ASN A 52 -2.43 -4.11 -3.48
CA ASN A 52 -3.86 -4.21 -3.19
C ASN A 52 -4.54 -5.40 -3.93
N ARG A 53 -4.06 -5.78 -5.12
CA ARG A 53 -4.63 -6.89 -5.91
C ARG A 53 -4.71 -8.24 -5.18
N PRO A 54 -3.63 -8.77 -4.57
CA PRO A 54 -3.70 -10.05 -3.87
C PRO A 54 -4.65 -9.99 -2.66
N LEU A 55 -4.73 -8.84 -1.98
CA LEU A 55 -5.65 -8.66 -0.85
C LEU A 55 -7.11 -8.72 -1.30
N LYS A 56 -7.46 -8.03 -2.39
CA LYS A 56 -8.81 -8.09 -3.00
C LYS A 56 -9.20 -9.51 -3.41
N TYR A 57 -8.23 -10.30 -3.89
CA TYR A 57 -8.46 -11.71 -4.22
C TYR A 57 -8.60 -12.60 -2.97
N TYR A 58 -7.87 -12.28 -1.90
CA TYR A 58 -7.86 -13.07 -0.68
C TYR A 58 -9.06 -12.79 0.24
N PHE A 59 -9.62 -11.59 0.19
CA PHE A 59 -10.75 -11.21 1.02
C PHE A 59 -11.97 -12.15 0.88
N PRO A 60 -12.44 -12.51 -0.33
CA PRO A 60 -13.51 -13.50 -0.50
C PRO A 60 -13.19 -14.86 0.13
N ILE A 61 -11.94 -15.31 0.01
CA ILE A 61 -11.45 -16.57 0.59
C ILE A 61 -11.54 -16.53 2.12
N LEU A 62 -11.10 -15.43 2.73
CA LEU A 62 -11.23 -15.23 4.18
C LEU A 62 -12.70 -15.22 4.63
N LEU A 63 -13.57 -14.59 3.85
CA LEU A 63 -15.00 -14.52 4.15
C LEU A 63 -15.67 -15.90 4.08
N GLU A 64 -15.30 -16.71 3.08
CA GLU A 64 -15.76 -18.09 2.94
C GLU A 64 -15.28 -18.96 4.10
N GLN A 65 -14.03 -18.80 4.54
CA GLN A 65 -13.50 -19.51 5.71
C GLN A 65 -14.23 -19.12 7.00
N PHE A 66 -14.58 -17.85 7.15
CA PHE A 66 -15.31 -17.37 8.32
C PHE A 66 -16.75 -17.89 8.35
N THR A 67 -17.42 -17.95 7.19
CA THR A 67 -18.80 -18.41 7.09
C THR A 67 -18.93 -19.94 7.08
N ASN A 68 -17.97 -20.64 6.45
CA ASN A 68 -17.96 -22.09 6.29
C ASN A 68 -16.61 -22.71 6.73
N PRO A 69 -16.32 -22.78 8.05
CA PRO A 69 -15.03 -23.23 8.57
C PRO A 69 -14.71 -24.71 8.27
N LYS A 70 -15.68 -25.50 7.77
CA LYS A 70 -15.54 -26.93 7.45
C LYS A 70 -15.01 -27.20 6.04
N GLN A 71 -14.90 -26.19 5.18
CA GLN A 71 -14.35 -26.36 3.83
C GLN A 71 -12.81 -26.33 3.86
N LYS A 72 -12.19 -27.15 2.99
CA LYS A 72 -10.75 -27.41 2.91
C LYS A 72 -9.89 -26.14 3.00
N GLU A 73 -8.78 -26.26 3.73
CA GLU A 73 -7.69 -25.29 3.78
C GLU A 73 -7.33 -24.75 2.40
N ILE A 74 -7.56 -23.46 2.21
CA ILE A 74 -7.07 -22.74 1.05
C ILE A 74 -5.65 -22.32 1.39
N LYS A 75 -4.69 -22.86 0.62
CA LYS A 75 -3.25 -22.54 0.75
C LYS A 75 -3.07 -21.04 0.88
N GLY A 76 -2.33 -20.64 1.90
CA GLY A 76 -2.18 -19.25 2.29
C GLY A 76 -1.72 -18.32 1.17
N THR A 77 -2.03 -17.04 1.34
CA THR A 77 -1.58 -15.97 0.45
C THR A 77 -0.06 -15.93 0.31
N ARG A 78 0.42 -15.53 -0.87
CA ARG A 78 1.86 -15.24 -1.03
C ARG A 78 2.22 -14.06 -0.12
N PRO A 79 3.40 -14.10 0.54
CA PRO A 79 3.85 -13.01 1.39
C PRO A 79 3.88 -11.69 0.62
N ILE A 80 3.44 -10.62 1.28
CA ILE A 80 3.36 -9.29 0.69
C ILE A 80 4.77 -8.68 0.75
N ASN A 81 5.45 -8.64 -0.40
CA ASN A 81 6.80 -8.08 -0.46
C ASN A 81 6.75 -6.54 -0.54
N LEU A 82 7.25 -5.88 0.52
CA LEU A 82 7.30 -4.42 0.61
C LEU A 82 8.61 -3.79 0.17
N ARG A 83 9.62 -4.59 -0.18
CA ARG A 83 10.98 -4.08 -0.45
C ARG A 83 11.00 -3.01 -1.53
N LEU A 84 10.28 -3.22 -2.63
CA LEU A 84 10.22 -2.25 -3.72
C LEU A 84 9.53 -0.95 -3.30
N LEU A 85 8.50 -1.05 -2.45
CA LEU A 85 7.83 0.13 -1.88
C LEU A 85 8.79 0.93 -1.00
N GLU A 86 9.55 0.27 -0.12
CA GLU A 86 10.55 0.90 0.74
C GLU A 86 11.64 1.61 -0.08
N GLU A 87 12.16 0.95 -1.12
CA GLU A 87 13.16 1.52 -2.03
C GLU A 87 12.64 2.78 -2.75
N ILE A 88 11.38 2.77 -3.21
CA ILE A 88 10.74 3.93 -3.85
C ILE A 88 10.58 5.09 -2.85
N VAL A 89 10.18 4.81 -1.61
CA VAL A 89 9.97 5.83 -0.57
C VAL A 89 11.27 6.50 -0.19
N ILE A 90 12.33 5.73 0.03
CA ILE A 90 13.68 6.27 0.29
C ILE A 90 14.13 7.16 -0.87
N ALA A 91 13.90 6.73 -2.11
CA ALA A 91 14.26 7.51 -3.30
C ALA A 91 13.43 8.80 -3.45
N LEU A 92 12.24 8.88 -2.86
CA LEU A 92 11.36 10.06 -2.91
C LEU A 92 11.62 11.06 -1.78
N MET A 93 12.18 10.64 -0.64
CA MET A 93 12.49 11.50 0.51
C MET A 93 13.24 12.80 0.16
N PRO A 94 14.34 12.77 -0.64
CA PRO A 94 15.10 13.99 -0.95
C PRO A 94 14.48 14.81 -2.08
N THR A 95 13.31 14.45 -2.60
CA THR A 95 12.72 15.05 -3.80
C THR A 95 11.60 16.03 -3.45
N ARG A 96 11.26 16.95 -4.37
CA ARG A 96 10.06 17.82 -4.25
C ARG A 96 8.72 17.06 -4.29
N PHE A 97 8.76 15.74 -4.51
CA PHE A 97 7.61 14.84 -4.46
C PHE A 97 7.62 14.00 -3.17
N SER A 98 8.30 14.49 -2.13
CA SER A 98 8.27 13.89 -0.80
C SER A 98 6.83 13.64 -0.34
N LEU A 99 6.66 12.54 0.38
CA LEU A 99 5.38 12.15 0.94
C LEU A 99 5.01 13.08 2.10
N ASN A 100 3.71 13.30 2.31
CA ASN A 100 3.23 14.00 3.50
C ASN A 100 3.31 13.06 4.73
N ASN A 101 3.11 13.60 5.93
CA ASN A 101 3.21 12.83 7.18
C ASN A 101 2.24 11.64 7.19
N ASP A 102 0.96 11.85 6.84
CA ASP A 102 -0.03 10.77 6.79
C ASP A 102 0.35 9.64 5.82
N GLN A 103 0.95 9.97 4.68
CA GLN A 103 1.45 8.99 3.72
C GLN A 103 2.65 8.22 4.27
N MET A 104 3.56 8.89 4.95
CA MET A 104 4.71 8.27 5.61
C MET A 104 4.28 7.34 6.75
N ASP A 105 3.36 7.80 7.60
CA ASP A 105 2.81 7.03 8.70
C ASP A 105 2.05 5.80 8.19
N PHE A 106 1.26 5.95 7.13
CA PHE A 106 0.58 4.83 6.49
C PHE A 106 1.58 3.78 5.99
N ILE A 107 2.63 4.19 5.27
CA ILE A 107 3.62 3.24 4.74
C ILE A 107 4.40 2.56 5.87
N HIS A 108 4.77 3.29 6.91
CA HIS A 108 5.42 2.72 8.08
C HIS A 108 4.52 1.67 8.76
N ASN A 109 3.24 2.00 8.95
CA ASN A 109 2.27 1.09 9.56
C ASN A 109 1.95 -0.10 8.66
N LEU A 110 2.07 0.04 7.34
CA LEU A 110 1.87 -1.05 6.40
C LEU A 110 2.82 -2.21 6.66
N ARG A 111 4.07 -1.93 7.06
CA ARG A 111 5.04 -2.97 7.47
C ARG A 111 4.59 -3.75 8.70
N ILE A 112 4.01 -3.06 9.68
CA ILE A 112 3.48 -3.69 10.90
C ILE A 112 2.31 -4.60 10.53
N VAL A 113 1.40 -4.11 9.69
CA VAL A 113 0.23 -4.87 9.23
C VAL A 113 0.65 -6.07 8.38
N THR A 114 1.61 -5.95 7.47
CA THR A 114 2.08 -7.11 6.69
C THR A 114 2.75 -8.17 7.55
N LEU A 115 3.54 -7.78 8.55
CA LEU A 115 4.13 -8.72 9.51
C LEU A 115 3.04 -9.43 10.32
N PHE A 116 1.97 -8.72 10.70
CA PHE A 116 0.80 -9.32 11.34
C PHE A 116 0.11 -10.34 10.42
N PHE A 117 -0.07 -10.01 9.13
CA PHE A 117 -0.61 -10.95 8.14
C PHE A 117 0.27 -12.19 7.99
N GLU A 118 1.58 -12.03 7.82
CA GLU A 118 2.53 -13.13 7.67
C GLU A 118 2.56 -14.05 8.90
N LYS A 119 2.60 -13.46 10.11
CA LYS A 119 2.61 -14.23 11.36
C LYS A 119 1.32 -15.02 11.57
N ASN A 120 0.16 -14.37 11.44
CA ASN A 120 -1.12 -15.05 11.65
C ASN A 120 -1.42 -16.07 10.56
N GLN A 121 -0.85 -15.92 9.37
CA GLN A 121 -0.91 -16.94 8.32
C GLN A 121 0.01 -18.12 8.64
N GLY A 122 1.26 -17.86 9.05
CA GLY A 122 2.22 -18.91 9.44
C GLY A 122 1.71 -19.77 10.60
N ASP A 123 1.15 -19.14 11.64
CA ASP A 123 0.52 -19.85 12.76
C ASP A 123 -0.63 -20.77 12.29
N ARG A 124 -1.39 -20.35 11.27
CA ARG A 124 -2.48 -21.16 10.69
C ARG A 124 -1.96 -22.33 9.87
N ASP A 125 -0.92 -22.11 9.08
CA ASP A 125 -0.29 -23.15 8.26
C ASP A 125 0.40 -24.21 9.16
N ASP A 126 1.00 -23.79 10.28
CA ASP A 126 1.61 -24.69 11.27
C ASP A 126 0.56 -25.44 12.12
N GLU A 127 -0.53 -24.79 12.52
CA GLU A 127 -1.64 -25.44 13.23
C GLU A 127 -2.37 -26.47 12.34
N ALA A 128 -2.55 -26.16 11.05
CA ALA A 128 -3.05 -27.04 10.01
C ALA A 128 -2.18 -28.29 9.83
N CYS A 129 -0.86 -28.07 9.67
CA CYS A 129 0.09 -29.15 9.39
C CYS A 129 0.27 -30.10 10.59
N ASN A 130 0.08 -29.60 11.83
CA ASN A 130 0.21 -30.38 13.06
C ASN A 130 -1.07 -31.14 13.48
N LYS A 131 -2.23 -30.92 12.83
CA LYS A 131 -3.52 -31.50 13.24
C LYS A 131 -4.25 -32.26 12.13
N VAL A 132 -3.59 -33.25 11.53
CA VAL A 132 -4.25 -34.28 10.71
C VAL A 132 -4.96 -35.32 11.61
N THR A 133 -5.83 -34.87 12.49
CA THR A 133 -6.83 -35.72 13.16
C THR A 133 -8.20 -35.07 12.95
N GLN A 134 -9.10 -35.79 12.27
CA GLN A 134 -10.40 -35.34 11.78
C GLN A 134 -11.31 -34.68 12.84
N ASP A 135 -11.02 -34.88 14.13
CA ASP A 135 -11.86 -34.41 15.23
C ASP A 135 -11.55 -32.97 15.70
N ASN A 136 -10.48 -32.34 15.20
CA ASN A 136 -10.03 -31.00 15.63
C ASN A 136 -10.13 -29.90 14.56
N LEU A 137 -10.92 -30.11 13.50
CA LEU A 137 -11.27 -29.06 12.50
C LEU A 137 -11.95 -27.81 13.11
N TYR A 138 -12.34 -27.87 14.38
CA TYR A 138 -12.85 -26.75 15.18
C TYR A 138 -11.79 -25.72 15.59
N LEU A 139 -10.50 -25.95 15.28
CA LEU A 139 -9.39 -25.09 15.73
C LEU A 139 -8.84 -24.15 14.67
N LEU A 140 -9.54 -23.91 13.57
CA LEU A 140 -9.41 -22.62 12.86
C LEU A 140 -10.00 -21.55 13.77
N ASN A 141 -9.18 -20.99 14.66
CA ASN A 141 -9.61 -20.06 15.69
C ASN A 141 -10.44 -18.91 15.06
N PRO A 142 -11.77 -18.87 15.27
CA PRO A 142 -12.66 -17.90 14.59
C PRO A 142 -12.24 -16.47 14.88
N LEU A 143 -11.69 -16.24 16.08
CA LEU A 143 -11.13 -14.96 16.53
C LEU A 143 -9.96 -14.48 15.66
N LYS A 144 -9.01 -15.36 15.32
CA LYS A 144 -7.88 -15.01 14.43
C LYS A 144 -8.35 -14.71 13.00
N THR A 145 -9.37 -15.43 12.52
CA THR A 145 -9.94 -15.23 11.17
C THR A 145 -10.70 -13.91 11.09
N HIS A 146 -11.46 -13.57 12.13
CA HIS A 146 -12.16 -12.30 12.27
C HIS A 146 -11.21 -11.09 12.27
N GLU A 147 -10.13 -11.12 13.07
CA GLU A 147 -9.11 -10.06 13.10
C GLU A 147 -8.40 -9.88 11.75
N LEU A 148 -8.12 -10.98 11.05
CA LEU A 148 -7.57 -10.96 9.70
C LEU A 148 -8.53 -10.31 8.70
N ILE A 149 -9.83 -10.59 8.79
CA ILE A 149 -10.85 -9.98 7.92
C ILE A 149 -10.89 -8.46 8.12
N ILE A 150 -10.91 -7.99 9.37
CA ILE A 150 -10.93 -6.55 9.68
C ILE A 150 -9.66 -5.87 9.15
N SER A 151 -8.50 -6.45 9.46
CA SER A 151 -7.22 -5.95 8.98
C SER A 151 -7.17 -5.91 7.45
N CYS A 152 -7.80 -6.88 6.78
CA CYS A 152 -7.87 -6.96 5.33
C CYS A 152 -8.78 -5.87 4.76
N ILE A 153 -9.95 -5.64 5.36
CA ILE A 153 -10.88 -4.57 4.99
C ILE A 153 -10.19 -3.21 5.10
N ASP A 154 -9.57 -2.92 6.25
CA ASP A 154 -8.88 -1.66 6.49
C ASP A 154 -7.74 -1.46 5.49
N LEU A 155 -6.92 -2.50 5.27
CA LEU A 155 -5.79 -2.41 4.37
C LEU A 155 -6.22 -2.20 2.92
N ILE A 156 -7.25 -2.91 2.43
CA ILE A 156 -7.78 -2.74 1.06
C ILE A 156 -8.29 -1.31 0.86
N VAL A 157 -9.09 -0.81 1.81
CA VAL A 157 -9.67 0.54 1.75
C VAL A 157 -8.58 1.61 1.82
N LEU A 158 -7.61 1.47 2.72
CA LEU A 158 -6.52 2.45 2.86
C LEU A 158 -5.58 2.44 1.65
N LEU A 159 -5.24 1.27 1.11
CA LEU A 159 -4.45 1.16 -0.14
C LEU A 159 -5.18 1.79 -1.33
N ASP A 160 -6.48 1.53 -1.46
CA ASP A 160 -7.32 2.11 -2.51
C ASP A 160 -7.41 3.64 -2.37
N ARG A 161 -7.63 4.12 -1.16
CA ARG A 161 -7.64 5.57 -0.84
C ARG A 161 -6.29 6.22 -1.08
N PHE A 162 -5.19 5.57 -0.72
CA PHE A 162 -3.83 6.07 -0.96
C PHE A 162 -3.60 6.25 -2.47
N SER A 163 -3.99 5.25 -3.27
CA SER A 163 -3.86 5.29 -4.73
C SER A 163 -4.75 6.35 -5.39
N THR A 164 -5.99 6.51 -4.93
CA THR A 164 -6.98 7.44 -5.51
C THR A 164 -6.77 8.88 -5.06
N LYS A 165 -6.60 9.13 -3.75
CA LYS A 165 -6.44 10.49 -3.19
C LYS A 165 -5.02 11.05 -3.37
N LYS A 166 -4.00 10.20 -3.52
CA LYS A 166 -2.60 10.60 -3.76
C LYS A 166 -2.15 11.65 -2.75
N ARG A 167 -1.77 12.86 -3.20
CA ARG A 167 -1.36 13.99 -2.33
C ARG A 167 -2.42 14.43 -1.31
N LYS A 168 -3.69 14.13 -1.56
CA LYS A 168 -4.82 14.47 -0.67
C LYS A 168 -5.17 13.33 0.30
N PHE A 169 -4.35 12.27 0.34
CA PHE A 169 -4.53 11.19 1.29
C PHE A 169 -4.38 11.71 2.72
N SER A 170 -5.31 11.31 3.59
CA SER A 170 -5.23 11.52 5.03
C SER A 170 -5.72 10.29 5.79
N LEU A 171 -5.05 10.00 6.90
CA LEU A 171 -5.38 8.90 7.82
C LEU A 171 -6.62 9.22 8.69
N LEU A 172 -6.81 10.50 9.02
CA LEU A 172 -7.84 10.96 9.97
C LEU A 172 -9.27 11.02 9.39
N ASP A 173 -9.45 10.72 8.11
CA ASP A 173 -10.78 10.62 7.54
C ASP A 173 -11.49 9.39 8.14
N HIS A 174 -12.36 9.64 9.14
CA HIS A 174 -13.21 8.62 9.73
C HIS A 174 -14.16 8.05 8.68
N ILE A 175 -14.11 6.74 8.49
CA ILE A 175 -15.02 5.98 7.63
C ILE A 175 -15.64 4.90 8.50
N SER A 176 -16.98 4.85 8.52
CA SER A 176 -17.70 3.83 9.27
C SER A 176 -17.32 2.43 8.78
N PHE A 177 -17.29 1.46 9.70
CA PHE A 177 -16.92 0.09 9.35
C PHE A 177 -17.83 -0.51 8.28
N ASN A 178 -19.14 -0.23 8.32
CA ASN A 178 -20.07 -0.65 7.26
C ASN A 178 -19.67 -0.10 5.88
N HIS A 179 -19.31 1.19 5.80
CA HIS A 179 -18.85 1.78 4.55
C HIS A 179 -17.55 1.13 4.06
N LYS A 180 -16.61 0.83 4.97
CA LYS A 180 -15.38 0.11 4.62
C LYS A 180 -15.69 -1.29 4.08
N TYR A 181 -16.53 -2.06 4.76
CA TYR A 181 -16.92 -3.41 4.34
C TYR A 181 -17.60 -3.41 2.97
N LYS A 182 -18.59 -2.52 2.77
CA LYS A 182 -19.27 -2.36 1.47
C LYS A 182 -18.30 -1.99 0.35
N LYS A 183 -17.34 -1.09 0.61
CA LYS A 183 -16.32 -0.73 -0.37
C LYS A 183 -15.39 -1.91 -0.67
N THR A 184 -15.01 -2.69 0.32
CA THR A 184 -14.17 -3.88 0.14
C THR A 184 -14.88 -4.96 -0.68
N CYS A 185 -16.18 -5.18 -0.46
CA CYS A 185 -17.00 -6.08 -1.29
C CYS A 185 -17.00 -5.63 -2.76
N GLU A 186 -17.27 -4.35 -3.02
CA GLU A 186 -17.24 -3.74 -4.36
C GLU A 186 -15.88 -3.92 -5.03
N LEU A 187 -14.79 -3.59 -4.33
CA LEU A 187 -13.42 -3.68 -4.85
C LEU A 187 -12.96 -5.11 -5.10
N SER A 188 -13.51 -6.07 -4.36
CA SER A 188 -13.18 -7.51 -4.47
C SER A 188 -14.13 -8.26 -5.43
N GLY A 189 -15.15 -7.57 -5.98
CA GLY A 189 -16.10 -8.17 -6.92
C GLY A 189 -17.08 -9.16 -6.27
N ILE A 190 -17.40 -8.99 -4.99
CA ILE A 190 -18.38 -9.81 -4.28
C ILE A 190 -19.60 -8.99 -3.84
N GLU A 191 -20.74 -9.66 -3.69
CA GLU A 191 -21.97 -9.02 -3.22
C GLU A 191 -21.89 -8.71 -1.72
N TYR A 192 -22.47 -7.57 -1.33
CA TYR A 192 -22.57 -7.19 0.07
C TYR A 192 -23.63 -8.05 0.79
N ASN A 193 -23.25 -8.66 1.91
CA ASN A 193 -24.17 -9.41 2.76
C ASN A 193 -24.24 -8.77 4.16
N GLU A 194 -25.41 -8.24 4.50
CA GLU A 194 -25.70 -7.61 5.80
C GLU A 194 -25.56 -8.60 6.97
N GLU A 195 -26.02 -9.84 6.81
CA GLU A 195 -25.94 -10.87 7.87
C GLU A 195 -24.48 -11.22 8.19
N THR A 196 -23.66 -11.37 7.15
CA THR A 196 -22.22 -11.62 7.32
C THR A 196 -21.53 -10.42 7.96
N TYR A 197 -21.90 -9.20 7.56
CA TYR A 197 -21.43 -7.97 8.19
C TYR A 197 -21.77 -7.93 9.69
N GLN A 198 -23.02 -8.20 10.08
CA GLN A 198 -23.44 -8.20 11.49
C GLN A 198 -22.72 -9.27 12.31
N ASN A 199 -22.48 -10.44 11.72
CA ASN A 199 -21.72 -11.52 12.36
C ASN A 199 -20.24 -11.13 12.59
N ILE A 200 -19.62 -10.44 11.64
CA ILE A 200 -18.27 -9.89 11.82
C ILE A 200 -18.34 -8.79 12.90
N PHE A 201 -19.22 -7.80 12.74
CA PHE A 201 -19.30 -6.64 13.62
C PHE A 201 -19.59 -7.03 15.09
N SER A 202 -20.44 -8.01 15.33
CA SER A 202 -20.77 -8.49 16.68
C SER A 202 -19.58 -9.12 17.41
N GLN A 203 -18.60 -9.65 16.68
CA GLN A 203 -17.39 -10.26 17.25
C GLN A 203 -16.26 -9.26 17.53
N LEU A 204 -16.43 -7.98 17.15
CA LEU A 204 -15.46 -6.93 17.46
C LEU A 204 -15.33 -6.72 18.98
N PRO A 205 -14.11 -6.53 19.51
CA PRO A 205 -13.88 -6.04 20.85
C PRO A 205 -14.66 -4.73 21.11
N GLN A 206 -15.19 -4.57 22.32
CA GLN A 206 -15.96 -3.38 22.70
C GLN A 206 -15.20 -2.08 22.41
N THR A 207 -13.89 -2.06 22.67
CA THR A 207 -12.99 -0.94 22.40
C THR A 207 -12.94 -0.53 20.92
N ILE A 208 -13.09 -1.48 20.00
CA ILE A 208 -13.10 -1.21 18.55
C ILE A 208 -14.50 -0.81 18.09
N LYS A 209 -15.55 -1.36 18.70
CA LYS A 209 -16.94 -0.94 18.45
C LYS A 209 -17.14 0.53 18.83
N ASP A 210 -16.58 0.95 19.97
CA ASP A 210 -16.67 2.32 20.48
C ASP A 210 -15.97 3.34 19.53
N ASP A 211 -14.86 2.96 18.90
CA ASP A 211 -14.15 3.76 17.87
C ASP A 211 -14.84 3.72 16.48
N MET A 212 -15.80 2.80 16.27
CA MET A 212 -16.46 2.55 14.97
C MET A 212 -17.92 2.99 14.92
N THR A 213 -18.53 3.34 16.05
CA THR A 213 -19.81 4.07 16.12
C THR A 213 -19.58 5.58 16.02
N PRO A 214 -20.39 6.32 15.23
CA PRO A 214 -20.30 7.77 15.12
C PRO A 214 -20.66 8.48 16.43
#